data_AF-A0A8J6LN95-F1
#
_entry.id   AF-A0A8J6LN95-F1
#
_cell.length_a   1.000
_cell.length_b   1.000
_cell.length_c   1.000
_cell.angle_alpha   90.00
_cell.angle_beta   90.00
_cell.angle_gamma   90.00
#
_symmetry.space_group_name_H-M   'P 1'
#
loop_
_entity.id
_entity.type
_entity.pdbx_description
1 polymer ?
#
loop_
_entity_poly.entity_id
_entity_poly.type
_entity_poly.pdbx_seq_one_letter_code
_entity_poly.pdbx_strand_id
1 'polypeptide(L)'
;AELVGLAMPHARIEVAVQQRPAGGREPALTVSGKSLGATADGVDEVELRLVAHPGASALPLQRGASGGELSRVMLAVEVVFAGAGGPPTLVFDEVDAGVGGRAAVEIGRCLARLARRYQVLVVTHLPQVAAFADQHLMVTKGTEGTVTTSGVRTVEDGERSRELARMLAGLPDSDLGIAHAEELLKLAAEEKTTLT
;
A
#
# COMPACT_ATOMS: atom_id res chain seq x y z
N ALA A 1 -6.51 8.70 -10.52
CA ALA A 1 -5.37 8.17 -11.29
C ALA A 1 -4.72 7.01 -10.56
N GLU A 2 -4.23 7.20 -9.33
CA GLU A 2 -3.51 6.17 -8.56
C GLU A 2 -4.28 4.84 -8.41
N LEU A 3 -5.56 4.86 -8.01
CA LEU A 3 -6.36 3.64 -7.83
C LEU A 3 -6.45 2.76 -9.09
N VAL A 4 -6.40 3.35 -10.29
CA VAL A 4 -6.45 2.59 -11.55
C VAL A 4 -5.19 1.73 -11.70
N GLY A 5 -4.02 2.27 -11.36
CA GLY A 5 -2.76 1.53 -11.39
C GLY A 5 -2.72 0.41 -10.33
N LEU A 6 -3.40 0.61 -9.20
CA LEU A 6 -3.44 -0.33 -8.08
C LEU A 6 -4.54 -1.40 -8.19
N ALA A 7 -4.83 -1.87 -9.41
CA ALA A 7 -5.88 -2.87 -9.68
C ALA A 7 -7.29 -2.48 -9.20
N MET A 8 -7.60 -1.19 -9.06
CA MET A 8 -8.91 -0.69 -8.64
C MET A 8 -9.48 0.31 -9.66
N PRO A 9 -9.63 -0.08 -10.95
CA PRO A 9 -9.94 0.84 -12.05
C PRO A 9 -11.32 1.49 -11.96
N HIS A 10 -12.23 0.91 -11.19
CA HIS A 10 -13.59 1.41 -11.03
C HIS A 10 -13.89 1.93 -9.62
N ALA A 11 -12.90 1.86 -8.72
CA ALA A 11 -13.05 2.37 -7.38
C ALA A 11 -12.90 3.89 -7.37
N ARG A 12 -13.68 4.56 -6.52
CA ARG A 12 -13.57 6.00 -6.29
C ARG A 12 -13.71 6.33 -4.82
N ILE A 13 -13.04 7.40 -4.40
CA ILE A 13 -13.17 7.97 -3.06
C ILE A 13 -14.14 9.15 -3.15
N GLU A 14 -15.12 9.17 -2.24
CA GLU A 14 -16.05 10.27 -2.05
C GLU A 14 -15.82 10.88 -0.66
N VAL A 15 -15.94 12.21 -0.55
CA VAL A 15 -15.86 12.92 0.73
C VAL A 15 -17.28 13.25 1.17
N ALA A 16 -17.74 12.63 2.26
CA ALA A 16 -19.02 12.95 2.87
C ALA A 16 -18.82 13.99 3.97
N VAL A 17 -19.60 15.07 3.93
CA VAL A 17 -19.62 16.10 4.98
C VAL A 17 -21.01 16.10 5.61
N GLN A 18 -21.09 15.87 6.91
CA GLN A 18 -22.34 15.79 7.66
C GLN A 18 -22.29 16.67 8.89
N GLN A 19 -23.39 17.32 9.23
CA GLN A 19 -23.48 18.13 10.45
C GLN A 19 -23.71 17.22 11.67
N ARG A 20 -22.94 17.45 12.74
CA ARG A 20 -23.05 16.69 13.99
C ARG A 20 -24.34 17.07 14.73
N PRO A 21 -25.23 16.10 15.02
CA PRO A 21 -26.44 16.39 15.80
C PRO A 21 -26.07 16.75 17.24
N ALA A 22 -26.77 17.75 17.81
CA ALA A 22 -26.65 18.04 19.24
C ALA A 22 -27.23 16.87 20.07
N GLY A 23 -26.52 16.41 21.10
CA GLY A 23 -27.01 15.33 21.96
C GLY A 23 -25.97 14.58 22.80
N GLY A 24 -24.68 14.89 22.64
CA GLY A 24 -23.58 14.29 23.43
C GLY A 24 -23.14 15.12 24.64
N ARG A 25 -21.91 14.85 25.12
CA ARG A 25 -21.21 15.66 26.13
C ARG A 25 -20.56 16.93 25.56
N GLU A 26 -20.64 17.11 24.24
CA GLU A 26 -20.01 18.18 23.49
C GLU A 26 -20.81 19.48 23.60
N PRO A 27 -20.16 20.66 23.56
CA PRO A 27 -20.86 21.93 23.48
C PRO A 27 -21.79 21.99 22.26
N ALA A 28 -22.96 22.61 22.42
CA ALA A 28 -23.87 22.85 21.31
C ALA A 28 -23.68 24.28 20.77
N LEU A 29 -23.61 24.41 19.44
CA LEU A 29 -23.56 25.68 18.72
C LEU A 29 -24.81 25.83 17.86
N THR A 30 -25.41 27.02 17.85
CA THR A 30 -26.52 27.31 16.93
C THR A 30 -25.98 27.83 15.60
N VAL A 31 -26.19 27.07 14.53
CA VAL A 31 -25.79 27.42 13.16
C VAL A 31 -27.02 27.41 12.27
N SER A 32 -27.32 28.53 11.61
CA SER A 32 -28.49 28.68 10.72
C SER A 32 -29.80 28.22 11.37
N GLY A 33 -29.97 28.50 12.67
CA GLY A 33 -31.17 28.15 13.44
C GLY A 33 -31.25 26.69 13.90
N LYS A 34 -30.23 25.85 13.65
CA LYS A 34 -30.15 24.47 14.14
C LYS A 34 -29.14 24.36 15.27
N SER A 35 -29.48 23.59 16.30
CA SER A 35 -28.54 23.25 17.38
C SER A 35 -27.70 22.05 16.95
N LEU A 36 -26.38 22.22 16.85
CA LEU A 36 -25.41 21.22 16.38
C LEU A 36 -24.34 20.95 17.45
N GLY A 37 -23.81 19.74 17.50
CA GLY A 37 -22.64 19.42 18.32
C GLY A 37 -21.39 20.09 17.75
N ALA A 38 -20.54 20.65 18.62
CA ALA A 38 -19.32 21.34 18.23
C ALA A 38 -18.08 20.74 18.88
N THR A 39 -17.03 20.51 18.08
CA THR A 39 -15.68 20.18 18.55
C THR A 39 -14.70 21.30 18.21
N ALA A 40 -13.42 21.10 18.53
CA ALA A 40 -12.35 22.01 18.11
C ALA A 40 -12.27 22.19 16.58
N ASP A 41 -12.76 21.21 15.82
CA ASP A 41 -12.74 21.19 14.35
C ASP A 41 -14.03 21.73 13.70
N GLY A 42 -15.00 22.16 14.52
CA GLY A 42 -16.26 22.75 14.06
C GLY A 42 -17.48 21.86 14.29
N VAL A 43 -18.54 22.12 13.52
CA VAL A 43 -19.85 21.43 13.64
C VAL A 43 -20.07 20.35 12.58
N ASP A 44 -19.14 20.25 11.63
CA ASP A 44 -19.18 19.25 10.57
C ASP A 44 -18.31 18.04 10.94
N GLU A 45 -18.66 16.90 10.36
CA GLU A 45 -17.92 15.65 10.37
C GLU A 45 -17.60 15.30 8.91
N VAL A 46 -16.32 15.11 8.63
CA VAL A 46 -15.81 14.78 7.29
C VAL A 46 -15.37 13.32 7.28
N GLU A 47 -15.98 12.53 6.41
CA GLU A 47 -15.70 11.10 6.26
C GLU A 47 -15.28 10.77 4.82
N LEU A 48 -14.16 10.07 4.67
CA LEU A 48 -13.79 9.45 3.40
C LEU A 48 -14.55 8.15 3.20
N ARG A 49 -15.20 8.01 2.05
CA ARG A 49 -15.97 6.84 1.66
C ARG A 49 -15.44 6.22 0.39
N LEU A 50 -15.47 4.90 0.30
CA LEU A 50 -15.13 4.13 -0.88
C LEU A 50 -16.40 3.70 -1.60
N VAL A 51 -16.43 3.91 -2.91
CA VAL A 51 -17.31 3.21 -3.83
C VAL A 51 -16.45 2.22 -4.59
N ALA A 52 -16.57 0.92 -4.27
CA ALA A 52 -15.65 -0.11 -4.76
C ALA A 52 -15.81 -0.40 -6.26
N HIS A 53 -17.03 -0.34 -6.78
CA HIS A 53 -17.34 -0.59 -8.19
C HIS A 53 -18.57 0.22 -8.63
N PRO A 54 -18.86 0.31 -9.94
CA PRO A 54 -20.02 1.03 -10.44
C PRO A 54 -21.30 0.41 -9.87
N GLY A 55 -22.18 1.24 -9.33
CA GLY A 55 -23.43 0.81 -8.68
C GLY A 55 -23.30 0.39 -7.20
N ALA A 56 -22.10 0.33 -6.64
CA ALA A 56 -21.93 0.10 -5.19
C ALA A 56 -22.36 1.33 -4.38
N SER A 57 -22.82 1.11 -3.15
CA SER A 57 -23.02 2.18 -2.18
C SER A 57 -21.68 2.74 -1.70
N ALA A 58 -21.65 4.03 -1.41
CA ALA A 58 -20.49 4.65 -0.75
C ALA A 58 -20.46 4.23 0.72
N LEU A 59 -19.42 3.50 1.10
CA LEU A 59 -19.23 3.00 2.46
C LEU A 59 -17.97 3.62 3.09
N PRO A 60 -17.91 3.78 4.43
CA PRO A 60 -16.68 4.16 5.11
C PRO A 60 -15.53 3.24 4.71
N LEU A 61 -14.30 3.75 4.55
CA LEU A 61 -13.15 2.98 4.05
C LEU A 61 -12.97 1.63 4.76
N GLN A 62 -13.05 1.65 6.10
CA GLN A 62 -12.95 0.49 6.99
C GLN A 62 -14.02 -0.60 6.76
N ARG A 63 -15.12 -0.30 6.05
CA ARG A 63 -16.20 -1.25 5.71
C ARG A 63 -16.34 -1.49 4.21
N GLY A 64 -15.72 -0.66 3.38
CA GLY A 64 -15.93 -0.66 1.93
C GLY A 64 -14.96 -1.53 1.14
N ALA A 65 -13.96 -2.13 1.77
CA ALA A 65 -12.87 -2.84 1.12
C ALA A 65 -12.44 -4.11 1.89
N SER A 66 -11.90 -5.09 1.16
CA SER A 66 -11.09 -6.17 1.76
C SER A 66 -9.76 -5.64 2.32
N GLY A 67 -9.04 -6.44 3.10
CA GLY A 67 -7.74 -6.04 3.68
C GLY A 67 -6.75 -5.50 2.65
N GLY A 68 -6.48 -6.26 1.59
CA GLY A 68 -5.59 -5.83 0.50
C GLY A 68 -6.12 -4.63 -0.30
N GLU A 69 -7.42 -4.53 -0.55
CA GLU A 69 -8.00 -3.35 -1.21
C GLU A 69 -7.86 -2.10 -0.35
N LEU A 70 -8.07 -2.21 0.96
CA LEU A 70 -7.88 -1.09 1.89
C LEU A 70 -6.41 -0.66 1.91
N SER A 71 -5.46 -1.60 1.97
CA SER A 71 -4.03 -1.31 1.88
C SER A 71 -3.67 -0.58 0.59
N ARG A 72 -4.27 -0.96 -0.56
CA ARG A 72 -4.07 -0.26 -1.84
C ARG A 72 -4.71 1.13 -1.86
N VAL A 73 -5.89 1.31 -1.27
CA VAL A 73 -6.50 2.64 -1.13
C VAL A 73 -5.62 3.53 -0.25
N MET A 74 -5.11 3.01 0.88
CA MET A 74 -4.18 3.75 1.74
C MET A 74 -2.88 4.09 1.02
N LEU A 75 -2.31 3.16 0.24
CA LEU A 75 -1.14 3.45 -0.58
C LEU A 75 -1.41 4.60 -1.57
N ALA A 76 -2.56 4.59 -2.26
CA ALA A 76 -2.93 5.68 -3.16
C ALA A 76 -3.05 7.02 -2.44
N VAL A 77 -3.66 7.03 -1.25
CA VAL A 77 -3.80 8.23 -0.42
C VAL A 77 -2.42 8.75 0.01
N GLU A 78 -1.57 7.90 0.58
CA GLU A 78 -0.22 8.28 1.02
C GLU A 78 0.65 8.79 -0.13
N VAL A 79 0.52 8.19 -1.32
CA VAL A 79 1.23 8.65 -2.51
C VAL A 79 0.76 10.03 -2.98
N VAL A 80 -0.56 10.31 -2.92
CA VAL A 80 -1.11 11.63 -3.28
C VAL A 80 -0.73 12.71 -2.27
N PHE A 81 -0.74 12.36 -0.97
CA PHE A 81 -0.40 13.27 0.11
C PHE A 81 1.09 13.26 0.49
N ALA A 82 1.93 12.58 -0.29
CA ALA A 82 3.34 12.44 0.02
C ALA A 82 4.01 13.81 0.23
N GLY A 83 4.52 14.04 1.44
CA GLY A 83 5.13 15.31 1.83
C GLY A 83 4.20 16.32 2.51
N ALA A 84 2.91 16.01 2.70
CA ALA A 84 1.96 16.83 3.47
C ALA A 84 2.08 16.61 5.00
N GLY A 85 3.09 15.86 5.45
CA GLY A 85 3.24 15.40 6.83
C GLY A 85 3.02 13.89 6.94
N GLY A 86 2.96 13.37 8.16
CA GLY A 86 2.78 11.94 8.43
C GLY A 86 3.93 11.31 9.23
N PRO A 87 3.75 10.06 9.70
CA PRO A 87 4.81 9.34 10.40
C PRO A 87 6.00 9.07 9.46
N PRO A 88 7.24 9.01 9.98
CA PRO A 88 8.43 8.80 9.15
C PRO A 88 8.51 7.38 8.55
N THR A 89 7.76 6.43 9.11
CA THR A 89 7.76 5.02 8.70
C THR A 89 6.33 4.55 8.45
N LEU A 90 6.12 3.90 7.32
CA LEU A 90 4.86 3.34 6.86
C LEU A 90 5.01 1.82 6.67
N VAL A 91 4.01 1.06 7.10
CA VAL A 91 3.98 -0.40 6.95
C VAL A 91 2.75 -0.76 6.14
N PHE A 92 2.97 -1.46 5.02
CA PHE A 92 1.90 -2.00 4.19
C PHE A 92 1.93 -3.53 4.27
N ASP A 93 0.82 -4.10 4.73
CA ASP A 93 0.57 -5.52 4.71
C ASP A 93 -0.48 -5.85 3.64
N GLU A 94 -0.34 -6.99 2.99
CA GLU A 94 -1.26 -7.50 1.94
C GLU A 94 -1.55 -6.52 0.77
N VAL A 95 -0.69 -5.52 0.53
CA VAL A 95 -0.92 -4.54 -0.55
C VAL A 95 -0.97 -5.18 -1.94
N ASP A 96 -0.31 -6.33 -2.08
CA ASP A 96 -0.26 -7.16 -3.28
C ASP A 96 -1.29 -8.30 -3.30
N ALA A 97 -2.17 -8.40 -2.29
CA ALA A 97 -3.16 -9.47 -2.21
C ALA A 97 -4.18 -9.41 -3.35
N GLY A 98 -4.34 -10.54 -4.05
CA GLY A 98 -5.24 -10.69 -5.19
C GLY A 98 -4.78 -9.94 -6.45
N VAL A 99 -3.52 -9.51 -6.51
CA VAL A 99 -2.95 -8.74 -7.63
C VAL A 99 -1.84 -9.52 -8.32
N GLY A 100 -1.67 -9.32 -9.62
CA GLY A 100 -0.57 -9.90 -10.40
C GLY A 100 -0.27 -9.11 -11.66
N GLY A 101 0.79 -9.50 -12.37
CA GLY A 101 1.17 -8.91 -13.65
C GLY A 101 1.45 -7.41 -13.56
N ARG A 102 0.85 -6.63 -14.47
CA ARG A 102 1.09 -5.18 -14.58
C ARG A 102 0.75 -4.43 -13.30
N ALA A 103 -0.34 -4.78 -12.63
CA ALA A 103 -0.74 -4.07 -11.41
C ALA A 103 0.25 -4.28 -10.25
N ALA A 104 0.93 -5.43 -10.19
CA ALA A 104 1.99 -5.64 -9.21
C ALA A 104 3.20 -4.72 -9.46
N VAL A 105 3.54 -4.48 -10.74
CA VAL A 105 4.58 -3.51 -11.13
C VAL A 105 4.18 -2.10 -10.72
N GLU A 106 2.93 -1.70 -10.94
CA GLU A 106 2.44 -0.37 -10.51
C GLU A 106 2.46 -0.19 -8.98
N ILE A 107 2.13 -1.24 -8.22
CA ILE A 107 2.28 -1.24 -6.76
C ILE A 107 3.76 -1.00 -6.40
N GLY A 108 4.69 -1.73 -7.01
CA GLY A 108 6.14 -1.52 -6.82
C GLY A 108 6.58 -0.08 -7.10
N ARG A 109 6.11 0.52 -8.20
CA ARG A 109 6.37 1.92 -8.53
C ARG A 109 5.81 2.90 -7.49
N CYS A 110 4.57 2.69 -7.04
CA CYS A 110 3.94 3.54 -6.03
C CYS A 110 4.69 3.49 -4.70
N LEU A 111 5.11 2.30 -4.28
CA LEU A 111 5.92 2.11 -3.08
C LEU A 111 7.29 2.78 -3.21
N ALA A 112 7.97 2.64 -4.35
CA ALA A 112 9.24 3.29 -4.62
C ALA A 112 9.14 4.82 -4.59
N ARG A 113 8.05 5.38 -5.16
CA ARG A 113 7.75 6.83 -5.07
C ARG A 113 7.59 7.28 -3.63
N LEU A 114 6.84 6.52 -2.83
CA LEU A 114 6.62 6.84 -1.42
C LEU A 114 7.92 6.74 -0.60
N ALA A 115 8.75 5.75 -0.90
CA ALA A 115 10.04 5.50 -0.27
C ALA A 115 11.05 6.65 -0.45
N ARG A 116 10.81 7.58 -1.40
CA ARG A 116 11.62 8.80 -1.54
C ARG A 116 11.53 9.74 -0.35
N ARG A 117 10.45 9.65 0.44
CA ARG A 117 10.16 10.56 1.57
C ARG A 117 9.98 9.84 2.90
N TYR A 118 9.57 8.58 2.87
CA TYR A 118 9.26 7.79 4.06
C TYR A 118 10.04 6.48 4.05
N GLN A 119 10.29 5.91 5.22
CA GLN A 119 10.69 4.51 5.29
C GLN A 119 9.45 3.64 5.04
N VAL A 120 9.46 2.83 3.99
CA VAL A 120 8.33 1.97 3.64
C VAL A 120 8.70 0.50 3.85
N LEU A 121 7.95 -0.20 4.70
CA LEU A 121 8.09 -1.63 4.95
C LEU A 121 6.92 -2.37 4.31
N VAL A 122 7.22 -3.35 3.47
CA VAL A 122 6.21 -4.17 2.79
C VAL A 122 6.56 -5.65 2.93
N VAL A 123 5.56 -6.45 3.31
CA VAL A 123 5.64 -7.91 3.18
C VAL A 123 5.00 -8.27 1.84
N THR A 124 5.75 -8.97 0.98
CA THR A 124 5.29 -9.32 -0.36
C THR A 124 5.78 -10.70 -0.76
N HIS A 125 4.99 -11.39 -1.57
CA HIS A 125 5.37 -12.62 -2.24
C HIS A 125 5.55 -12.42 -3.76
N LEU A 126 5.35 -11.20 -4.25
CA LEU A 126 5.43 -10.89 -5.67
C LEU A 126 6.83 -10.36 -6.04
N PRO A 127 7.54 -11.02 -6.95
CA PRO A 127 8.85 -10.55 -7.40
C PRO A 127 8.78 -9.18 -8.07
N GLN A 128 7.65 -8.86 -8.70
CA GLN A 128 7.39 -7.56 -9.32
C GLN A 128 7.37 -6.42 -8.31
N VAL A 129 6.97 -6.67 -7.06
CA VAL A 129 7.00 -5.67 -5.99
C VAL A 129 8.38 -5.64 -5.34
N ALA A 130 8.94 -6.81 -5.01
CA ALA A 130 10.25 -6.93 -4.37
C ALA A 130 11.41 -6.36 -5.21
N ALA A 131 11.31 -6.36 -6.54
CA ALA A 131 12.29 -5.76 -7.44
C ALA A 131 12.50 -4.25 -7.16
N PHE A 132 11.46 -3.53 -6.78
CA PHE A 132 11.51 -2.08 -6.51
C PHE A 132 12.15 -1.71 -5.17
N ALA A 133 12.27 -2.65 -4.24
CA ALA A 133 12.82 -2.40 -2.92
C ALA A 133 14.27 -1.88 -2.99
N ASP A 134 14.61 -0.94 -2.10
CA ASP A 134 16.00 -0.50 -1.89
C ASP A 134 16.78 -1.49 -1.06
N GLN A 135 16.10 -2.21 -0.16
CA GLN A 135 16.64 -3.30 0.64
C GLN A 135 15.69 -4.49 0.55
N HIS A 136 16.23 -5.66 0.20
CA HIS A 136 15.44 -6.89 0.11
C HIS A 136 15.80 -7.79 1.29
N LEU A 137 14.82 -8.05 2.15
CA LEU A 137 14.95 -8.96 3.29
C LEU A 137 14.18 -10.25 2.99
N MET A 138 14.82 -11.39 3.27
CA MET A 138 14.20 -12.70 3.14
C MET A 138 13.97 -13.30 4.53
N VAL A 139 12.73 -13.70 4.78
CA VAL A 139 12.36 -14.46 5.98
C VAL A 139 12.71 -15.93 5.75
N THR A 140 13.56 -16.49 6.60
CA THR A 140 13.98 -17.90 6.56
C THR A 140 13.35 -18.67 7.71
N LYS A 141 13.11 -19.97 7.48
CA LYS A 141 12.69 -20.89 8.53
C LYS A 141 13.92 -21.68 9.00
N GLY A 142 14.33 -21.50 10.25
CA GLY A 142 15.35 -22.29 10.90
C GLY A 142 14.76 -23.61 11.40
N THR A 143 15.43 -24.72 11.12
CA THR A 143 15.04 -26.07 11.57
C THR A 143 16.00 -26.64 12.62
N GLU A 144 16.89 -25.82 13.19
CA GLU A 144 17.82 -26.26 14.22
C GLU A 144 17.11 -26.36 15.59
N GLY A 145 16.48 -27.51 15.84
CA GLY A 145 15.89 -27.87 17.14
C GLY A 145 14.44 -28.37 17.08
N THR A 146 13.83 -28.61 18.25
CA THR A 146 12.44 -29.06 18.41
C THR A 146 11.41 -27.97 18.14
N VAL A 147 11.85 -26.71 18.02
CA VAL A 147 11.01 -25.53 17.77
C VAL A 147 11.43 -24.90 16.44
N THR A 148 10.46 -24.65 15.57
CA THR A 148 10.68 -23.85 14.37
C THR A 148 11.01 -22.42 14.76
N THR A 149 12.19 -21.92 14.39
CA THR A 149 12.55 -20.50 14.52
C THR A 149 12.43 -19.80 13.18
N SER A 150 12.09 -18.51 13.18
CA SER A 150 12.11 -17.67 11.97
C SER A 150 13.30 -16.73 12.04
N GLY A 151 14.09 -16.70 10.98
CA GLY A 151 15.21 -15.78 10.78
C GLY A 151 14.90 -14.74 9.71
N VAL A 152 15.66 -13.66 9.70
CA VAL A 152 15.63 -12.66 8.64
C VAL A 152 17.06 -12.42 8.20
N ARG A 153 17.30 -12.39 6.89
CA ARG A 153 18.60 -11.99 6.32
C ARG A 153 18.40 -11.01 5.18
N THR A 154 19.40 -10.17 4.95
CA THR A 154 19.47 -9.36 3.73
C THR A 154 19.77 -10.26 2.53
N VAL A 155 19.14 -9.96 1.40
CA VAL A 155 19.45 -10.51 0.08
C VAL A 155 20.38 -9.51 -0.59
N GLU A 156 21.67 -9.84 -0.63
CA GLU A 156 22.70 -9.02 -1.25
C GLU A 156 22.44 -8.84 -2.76
N ASP A 157 22.93 -7.75 -3.35
CA ASP A 157 22.63 -7.41 -4.75
C ASP A 157 22.95 -8.53 -5.75
N GLY A 158 24.04 -9.26 -5.54
CA GLY A 158 24.41 -10.42 -6.38
C GLY A 158 23.48 -11.63 -6.24
N GLU A 159 22.66 -11.68 -5.19
CA GLU A 159 21.69 -12.74 -4.93
C GLU A 159 20.26 -12.34 -5.32
N ARG A 160 19.99 -11.05 -5.55
CA ARG A 160 18.63 -10.56 -5.79
C ARG A 160 17.99 -11.19 -7.03
N SER A 161 18.72 -11.36 -8.14
CA SER A 161 18.17 -11.98 -9.35
C SER A 161 17.76 -13.44 -9.11
N ARG A 162 18.57 -14.21 -8.39
CA ARG A 162 18.24 -15.59 -8.01
C ARG A 162 17.04 -15.67 -7.08
N GLU A 163 16.95 -14.77 -6.10
CA GLU A 163 15.81 -14.76 -5.19
C GLU A 163 14.51 -14.39 -5.91
N LEU A 164 14.54 -13.40 -6.79
CA LEU A 164 13.39 -13.06 -7.62
C LEU A 164 13.04 -14.20 -8.59
N ALA A 165 14.02 -14.91 -9.15
CA ALA A 165 13.77 -16.11 -9.97
C ALA A 165 13.10 -17.23 -9.15
N ARG A 166 13.52 -17.42 -7.89
CA ARG A 166 12.86 -18.31 -6.93
C ARG A 166 11.41 -17.89 -6.67
N MET A 167 11.15 -16.60 -6.48
CA MET A 167 9.78 -16.07 -6.29
C MET A 167 8.91 -16.23 -7.55
N LEU A 168 9.49 -16.06 -8.74
CA LEU A 168 8.80 -16.18 -10.03
C LEU A 168 8.36 -17.61 -10.34
N ALA A 169 9.29 -18.57 -10.23
CA ALA A 169 9.11 -19.92 -10.77
C ALA A 169 9.44 -21.04 -9.78
N GLY A 170 9.88 -20.71 -8.56
CA GLY A 170 10.39 -21.70 -7.60
C GLY A 170 11.75 -22.29 -7.98
N LEU A 171 12.40 -21.77 -9.03
CA LEU A 171 13.64 -22.29 -9.60
C LEU A 171 14.73 -21.21 -9.55
N PRO A 172 15.49 -21.10 -8.44
CA PRO A 172 16.49 -20.04 -8.25
C PRO A 172 17.63 -20.08 -9.28
N ASP A 173 17.93 -21.27 -9.80
CA ASP A 173 19.04 -21.51 -10.73
C ASP A 173 18.57 -21.65 -12.19
N SER A 174 17.32 -21.28 -12.50
CA SER A 174 16.82 -21.28 -13.88
C SER A 174 17.39 -20.08 -14.64
N ASP A 175 18.13 -20.32 -15.72
CA ASP A 175 18.67 -19.25 -16.57
C ASP A 175 17.57 -18.31 -17.10
N LEU A 176 16.42 -18.86 -17.51
CA LEU A 176 15.27 -18.06 -17.97
C LEU A 176 14.63 -17.27 -16.82
N GLY A 177 14.54 -17.88 -15.63
CA GLY A 177 14.02 -17.21 -14.43
C GLY A 177 14.90 -16.04 -13.99
N ILE A 178 16.22 -16.24 -14.02
CA ILE A 178 17.22 -15.22 -13.72
C ILE A 178 17.15 -14.09 -14.75
N ALA A 179 17.10 -14.40 -16.04
CA ALA A 179 16.98 -13.38 -17.09
C ALA A 179 15.74 -12.48 -16.89
N HIS A 180 14.58 -13.08 -16.59
CA HIS A 180 13.37 -12.30 -16.31
C HIS A 180 13.49 -11.49 -15.00
N ALA A 181 14.12 -12.03 -13.96
CA ALA A 181 14.39 -11.28 -12.73
C ALA A 181 15.31 -10.07 -12.98
N GLU A 182 16.33 -10.21 -13.82
CA GLU A 182 17.22 -9.12 -14.22
C GLU A 182 16.48 -8.03 -15.00
N GLU A 183 15.54 -8.39 -15.87
CA GLU A 183 14.66 -7.42 -16.56
C GLU A 183 13.82 -6.62 -15.55
N LEU A 184 13.24 -7.27 -14.54
CA LEU A 184 12.48 -6.60 -13.48
C LEU A 184 13.35 -5.65 -12.65
N LEU A 185 14.55 -6.08 -12.28
CA LEU A 185 15.51 -5.25 -11.53
C LEU A 185 15.95 -4.03 -12.34
N LYS A 186 16.21 -4.21 -13.64
CA LYS A 186 16.56 -3.12 -14.55
C LYS A 186 15.43 -2.11 -14.67
N LEU A 187 14.20 -2.57 -14.93
CA LEU A 187 13.02 -1.71 -14.96
C LEU A 187 12.88 -0.91 -13.66
N ALA A 188 13.01 -1.58 -12.51
CA ALA A 188 12.92 -0.93 -11.21
C ALA A 188 14.02 0.14 -11.00
N ALA A 189 15.25 -0.14 -11.43
CA ALA A 189 16.35 0.82 -11.33
C ALA A 189 16.14 2.06 -12.23
N GLU A 190 15.69 1.86 -13.46
CA GLU A 190 15.38 2.95 -14.41
C GLU A 190 14.27 3.86 -13.87
N GLU A 191 13.19 3.27 -13.35
CA GLU A 191 12.08 4.01 -12.74
C GLU A 191 12.55 4.79 -11.51
N LYS A 192 13.29 4.15 -10.59
CA LYS A 192 13.82 4.84 -9.39
C LYS A 192 14.75 6.01 -9.72
N THR A 193 15.51 5.91 -10.81
CA THR A 193 16.38 7.00 -11.30
C THR A 193 15.57 8.16 -11.91
N THR A 194 14.40 7.87 -12.47
CA THR A 194 13.50 8.91 -13.00
C THR A 194 12.76 9.68 -11.89
N LEU A 195 12.74 9.13 -10.68
CA LEU A 195 12.14 9.72 -9.48
C LEU A 195 13.10 10.64 -8.69
N THR A 196 14.37 10.71 -9.09
CA THR A 196 15.39 11.64 -8.54
C THR A 196 15.34 12.99 -9.23
#